data_AF-A0A3D0W7K4-F1
#
_entry.id   AF-A0A3D0W7K4-F1
#
_cell.length_a   1.000
_cell.length_b   1.000
_cell.length_c   1.000
_cell.angle_alpha   90.00
_cell.angle_beta   90.00
_cell.angle_gamma   90.00
#
_symmetry.space_group_name_H-M   'P 1'
#
loop_
_entity.id
_entity.type
_entity.pdbx_description
1 polymer ?
#
loop_
_entity_poly.entity_id
_entity_poly.type
_entity_poly.pdbx_seq_one_letter_code
_entity_poly.pdbx_strand_id
1 'polypeptide(L)'
;TESGMNLQADFYVVASGAWSSCILNEVEMPKIKPIRGQLIQYPSIKEKLPYILYKNDFYLIQRQDGVVLAGSTKEDVGFDKRITEEARKSLQMKAESIMPILKNYNIENQWSGLRPGSQDNVPMIERHHKYNNVYLNVGHYRYGLTMAPKAARIISDLITLNG
;
A
#
# COMPACT_ATOMS: atom_id res chain seq x y z
N THR A 1 1.41 -23.15 10.13
CA THR A 1 2.35 -22.22 9.46
C THR A 1 3.00 -22.95 8.29
N GLU A 2 3.81 -22.28 7.45
CA GLU A 2 4.61 -22.95 6.40
C GLU A 2 5.55 -24.02 6.97
N SER A 3 5.99 -23.87 8.23
CA SER A 3 6.77 -24.87 8.97
C SER A 3 5.94 -26.00 9.58
N GLY A 4 4.62 -26.04 9.35
CA GLY A 4 3.71 -27.02 9.96
C GLY A 4 3.38 -26.77 11.44
N MET A 5 3.89 -25.68 12.03
CA MET A 5 3.58 -25.32 13.41
C MET A 5 2.15 -24.79 13.54
N ASN A 6 1.46 -25.20 14.61
CA ASN A 6 0.17 -24.64 15.00
C ASN A 6 0.40 -23.49 15.97
N LEU A 7 -0.14 -22.32 15.66
CA LEU A 7 -0.15 -21.16 16.54
C LEU A 7 -1.56 -21.00 17.10
N GLN A 8 -1.67 -20.98 18.42
CA GLN A 8 -2.93 -20.78 19.13
C GLN A 8 -2.92 -19.44 19.86
N ALA A 9 -4.04 -18.74 19.78
CA ALA A 9 -4.27 -17.47 20.46
C ALA A 9 -5.76 -17.34 20.81
N ASP A 10 -6.05 -16.53 21.82
CA ASP A 10 -7.43 -16.18 22.18
C ASP A 10 -8.10 -15.39 21.05
N PHE A 11 -7.33 -14.54 20.35
CA PHE A 11 -7.80 -13.68 19.27
C PHE A 11 -6.83 -13.67 18.08
N TYR A 12 -7.39 -13.58 16.87
CA TYR A 12 -6.64 -13.49 15.61
C TYR A 12 -7.03 -12.22 14.84
N VAL A 13 -6.05 -11.50 14.31
CA VAL A 13 -6.28 -10.33 13.45
C VAL A 13 -5.69 -10.59 12.07
N VAL A 14 -6.53 -10.58 11.04
CA VAL A 14 -6.07 -10.64 9.66
C VAL A 14 -5.71 -9.24 9.18
N ALA A 15 -4.41 -9.01 8.96
CA ALA A 15 -3.85 -7.74 8.48
C ALA A 15 -2.83 -7.96 7.35
N SER A 16 -2.99 -9.03 6.55
CA SER A 16 -2.03 -9.48 5.53
C SER A 16 -2.10 -8.71 4.20
N GLY A 17 -2.68 -7.51 4.19
CA GLY A 17 -2.71 -6.63 3.03
C GLY A 17 -3.30 -7.29 1.78
N ALA A 18 -2.55 -7.26 0.67
CA ALA A 18 -3.04 -7.72 -0.62
C ALA A 18 -3.30 -9.24 -0.68
N TRP A 19 -2.77 -9.99 0.27
CA TRP A 19 -2.91 -11.45 0.39
C TRP A 19 -4.08 -11.87 1.27
N SER A 20 -4.86 -10.94 1.83
CA SER A 20 -5.89 -11.29 2.80
C SER A 20 -6.99 -12.20 2.27
N SER A 21 -7.26 -12.22 0.96
CA SER A 21 -8.24 -13.15 0.38
C SER A 21 -7.74 -14.59 0.23
N CYS A 22 -6.44 -14.86 0.35
CA CYS A 22 -5.86 -16.18 0.08
C CYS A 22 -5.02 -16.73 1.23
N ILE A 23 -4.86 -16.00 2.33
CA ILE A 23 -3.98 -16.42 3.43
C ILE A 23 -4.62 -17.48 4.33
N LEU A 24 -5.95 -17.50 4.46
CA LEU A 24 -6.70 -18.47 5.26
C LEU A 24 -7.68 -19.25 4.38
N ASN A 25 -7.27 -20.43 3.89
CA ASN A 25 -8.08 -21.23 2.96
C ASN A 25 -9.42 -21.72 3.56
N GLU A 26 -9.51 -21.84 4.88
CA GLU A 26 -10.69 -22.37 5.59
C GLU A 26 -11.59 -21.26 6.20
N VAL A 27 -11.17 -20.01 6.08
CA VAL A 27 -11.91 -18.84 6.59
C VAL A 27 -12.42 -18.05 5.40
N GLU A 28 -13.71 -17.74 5.41
CA GLU A 28 -14.33 -16.93 4.36
C GLU A 28 -13.77 -15.50 4.42
N MET A 29 -12.95 -15.11 3.46
CA MET A 29 -12.31 -13.81 3.45
C MET A 29 -12.97 -12.85 2.45
N PRO A 30 -13.06 -11.54 2.77
CA PRO A 30 -13.50 -10.56 1.80
C PRO A 30 -12.57 -10.51 0.59
N LYS A 31 -13.11 -10.07 -0.55
CA LYS A 31 -12.36 -9.90 -1.79
C LYS A 31 -11.47 -8.66 -1.70
N ILE A 32 -10.17 -8.90 -1.58
CA ILE A 32 -9.10 -7.92 -1.57
C ILE A 32 -8.28 -8.10 -2.84
N LYS A 33 -8.27 -7.06 -3.67
CA LYS A 33 -7.62 -7.07 -4.97
C LYS A 33 -6.23 -6.44 -4.88
N PRO A 34 -5.16 -7.14 -5.28
CA PRO A 34 -3.84 -6.53 -5.39
C PRO A 34 -3.83 -5.56 -6.58
N ILE A 35 -3.52 -4.30 -6.31
CA ILE A 35 -3.31 -3.28 -7.34
C ILE A 35 -1.86 -2.84 -7.28
N ARG A 36 -1.08 -3.17 -8.32
CA ARG A 36 0.32 -2.77 -8.39
C ARG A 36 0.42 -1.25 -8.57
N GLY A 37 1.35 -0.66 -7.83
CA GLY A 37 1.85 0.67 -8.08
C GLY A 37 3.36 0.68 -8.09
N GLN A 38 3.93 1.23 -9.16
CA GLN A 38 5.35 1.42 -9.34
C GLN A 38 5.73 2.87 -9.02
N LEU A 39 6.92 3.07 -8.47
CA LEU A 39 7.52 4.39 -8.21
C LEU A 39 8.94 4.42 -8.77
N ILE A 40 9.41 5.62 -9.07
CA ILE A 40 10.82 5.91 -9.33
C ILE A 40 11.35 6.88 -8.27
N GLN A 41 12.66 6.83 -8.05
CA GLN A 41 13.39 7.71 -7.15
C GLN A 41 14.51 8.42 -7.90
N TYR A 42 14.56 9.73 -7.75
CA TYR A 42 15.70 10.58 -8.09
C TYR A 42 16.61 10.76 -6.86
N PRO A 43 17.89 11.11 -7.06
CA PRO A 43 18.82 11.39 -5.97
C PRO A 43 18.35 12.51 -5.05
N SER A 44 19.12 12.74 -3.99
CA SER A 44 19.00 13.99 -3.23
C SER A 44 19.36 15.19 -4.11
N ILE A 45 18.44 16.15 -4.24
CA ILE A 45 18.64 17.39 -5.01
C ILE A 45 18.59 18.62 -4.11
N LYS A 46 19.23 19.71 -4.54
CA LYS A 46 19.28 20.97 -3.78
C LYS A 46 17.99 21.77 -3.91
N GLU A 47 17.38 21.71 -5.10
CA GLU A 47 16.12 22.38 -5.40
C GLU A 47 15.03 21.85 -4.48
N LYS A 48 14.34 22.77 -3.80
CA LYS A 48 13.32 22.40 -2.82
C LYS A 48 11.95 22.26 -3.47
N LEU A 49 11.29 21.16 -3.15
CA LEU A 49 9.87 20.95 -3.40
C LEU A 49 9.13 21.18 -2.06
N PRO A 50 8.60 22.39 -1.80
CA PRO A 50 8.10 22.75 -0.47
C PRO A 50 6.82 22.00 -0.06
N TYR A 51 6.12 21.41 -1.03
CA TYR A 51 4.87 20.69 -0.81
C TYR A 51 4.84 19.41 -1.62
N ILE A 52 4.05 18.43 -1.17
CA ILE A 52 3.71 17.29 -2.01
C ILE A 52 2.89 17.81 -3.19
N LEU A 53 3.40 17.64 -4.41
CA LEU A 53 2.62 17.95 -5.61
C LEU A 53 1.79 16.73 -5.97
N TYR A 54 0.52 16.94 -6.29
CA TYR A 54 -0.39 15.90 -6.72
C TYR A 54 -1.16 16.36 -7.96
N LYS A 55 -1.19 15.51 -9.00
CA LYS A 55 -1.93 15.75 -10.24
C LYS A 55 -2.30 14.41 -10.88
N ASN A 56 -3.59 14.18 -11.10
CA ASN A 56 -4.11 13.03 -11.86
C ASN A 56 -3.55 11.66 -11.40
N ASP A 57 -3.76 11.29 -10.14
CA ASP A 57 -3.24 10.04 -9.53
C ASP A 57 -1.69 9.93 -9.47
N PHE A 58 -0.96 11.00 -9.78
CA PHE A 58 0.50 11.10 -9.68
C PHE A 58 0.91 12.15 -8.65
N TYR A 59 2.01 11.90 -7.96
CA TYR A 59 2.61 12.73 -6.95
C TYR A 59 4.13 12.82 -7.10
N LEU A 60 4.66 13.97 -6.70
CA LEU A 60 6.07 14.18 -6.41
C LEU A 60 6.22 14.54 -4.95
N ILE A 61 7.10 13.82 -4.26
CA ILE A 61 7.40 14.02 -2.85
C ILE A 61 8.90 14.18 -2.73
N GLN A 62 9.36 15.29 -2.15
CA GLN A 62 10.73 15.41 -1.69
C GLN A 62 10.78 15.10 -0.20
N ARG A 63 11.61 14.13 0.17
CA ARG A 63 11.88 13.78 1.57
C ARG A 63 12.79 14.81 2.22
N GLN A 64 12.89 14.79 3.55
CA GLN A 64 13.75 15.72 4.31
C GLN A 64 15.23 15.59 3.93
N ASP A 65 15.67 14.39 3.52
CA ASP A 65 17.02 14.11 3.04
C ASP A 65 17.28 14.59 1.59
N GLY A 66 16.31 15.25 0.96
CA GLY A 66 16.44 15.81 -0.39
C GLY A 66 16.05 14.86 -1.51
N VAL A 67 15.88 13.56 -1.22
CA VAL A 67 15.48 12.53 -2.20
C VAL A 67 14.10 12.82 -2.75
N VAL A 68 13.92 12.67 -4.06
CA VAL A 68 12.62 12.91 -4.73
C VAL A 68 12.01 11.58 -5.19
N LEU A 69 10.81 11.29 -4.70
CA LEU A 69 10.00 10.14 -5.11
C LEU A 69 8.95 10.62 -6.12
N ALA A 70 8.83 9.91 -7.24
CA ALA A 70 7.83 10.16 -8.26
C ALA A 70 6.96 8.92 -8.42
N GLY A 71 5.68 9.06 -8.10
CA GLY A 71 4.78 7.93 -7.96
C GLY A 71 3.35 8.32 -8.25
N SER A 72 2.49 7.43 -8.71
CA SER A 72 2.77 6.03 -9.00
C SER A 72 1.90 5.56 -10.14
N THR A 73 2.24 4.39 -10.68
CA THR A 73 1.31 3.69 -11.56
C THR A 73 0.15 3.07 -10.77
N LYS A 74 -0.87 2.63 -11.51
CA LYS A 74 -2.05 1.91 -11.01
C LYS A 74 -2.36 0.81 -12.00
N GLU A 75 -2.01 -0.41 -11.64
CA GLU A 75 -1.99 -1.55 -12.56
C GLU A 75 -2.75 -2.73 -11.94
N ASP A 76 -3.69 -3.25 -12.70
CA ASP A 76 -4.48 -4.43 -12.34
C ASP A 76 -3.87 -5.68 -12.98
N VAL A 77 -2.84 -6.19 -12.33
CA VAL A 77 -1.99 -7.29 -12.84
C VAL A 77 -1.85 -8.42 -11.82
N GLY A 78 -2.80 -8.51 -10.89
CA GLY A 78 -2.74 -9.49 -9.81
C GLY A 78 -1.55 -9.26 -8.88
N PHE A 79 -0.89 -10.35 -8.49
CA PHE A 79 0.25 -10.34 -7.57
C PHE A 79 1.61 -10.12 -8.26
N ASP A 80 1.63 -9.80 -9.55
CA ASP A 80 2.89 -9.54 -10.25
C ASP A 80 3.54 -8.26 -9.72
N LYS A 81 4.69 -8.40 -9.05
CA LYS A 81 5.49 -7.29 -8.49
C LYS A 81 6.66 -6.86 -9.38
N ARG A 82 6.82 -7.42 -10.58
CA ARG A 82 7.90 -7.02 -11.48
C ARG A 82 7.77 -5.53 -11.83
N ILE A 83 8.91 -4.87 -11.96
CA ILE A 83 8.98 -3.51 -12.48
C ILE A 83 8.99 -3.54 -14.02
N THR A 84 8.54 -2.46 -14.65
CA THR A 84 8.51 -2.36 -16.13
C THR A 84 9.19 -1.09 -16.60
N GLU A 85 9.88 -1.16 -17.75
CA GLU A 85 10.52 0.01 -18.36
C GLU A 85 9.49 1.02 -18.87
N GLU A 86 8.31 0.54 -19.29
CA GLU A 86 7.18 1.39 -19.68
C GLU A 86 6.72 2.25 -18.51
N ALA A 87 6.60 1.67 -17.31
CA ALA A 87 6.27 2.41 -16.10
C ALA A 87 7.38 3.41 -15.75
N ARG A 88 8.65 3.00 -15.84
CA ARG A 88 9.80 3.89 -15.58
C ARG A 88 9.75 5.13 -16.47
N LYS A 89 9.63 4.95 -17.78
CA LYS A 89 9.54 6.03 -18.78
C LYS A 89 8.31 6.91 -18.54
N SER A 90 7.15 6.33 -18.28
CA SER A 90 5.92 7.07 -18.01
C SER A 90 6.03 7.95 -16.75
N LEU A 91 6.55 7.41 -15.66
CA LEU A 91 6.76 8.13 -14.41
C LEU A 91 7.81 9.24 -14.57
N GLN A 92 8.90 8.96 -15.29
CA GLN A 92 9.96 9.92 -15.60
C GLN A 92 9.41 11.12 -16.37
N MET A 93 8.68 10.88 -17.47
CA MET A 93 8.08 11.95 -18.27
C MET A 93 7.14 12.82 -17.44
N LYS A 94 6.31 12.23 -16.57
CA LYS A 94 5.41 12.97 -15.68
C LYS A 94 6.18 13.80 -14.64
N ALA A 95 7.22 13.22 -14.03
CA ALA A 95 8.05 13.89 -13.05
C ALA A 95 8.73 15.13 -13.66
N GLU A 96 9.39 14.96 -14.80
CA GLU A 96 10.12 16.00 -15.51
C GLU A 96 9.19 17.06 -16.13
N SER A 97 7.94 16.71 -16.44
CA SER A 97 6.94 17.68 -16.85
C SER A 97 6.52 18.62 -15.71
N ILE A 98 6.56 18.15 -14.46
CA ILE A 98 6.16 18.93 -13.29
C ILE A 98 7.37 19.68 -12.71
N MET A 99 8.54 19.04 -12.67
CA MET A 99 9.77 19.60 -12.14
C MET A 99 10.90 19.42 -13.18
N PRO A 100 11.02 20.34 -14.17
CA PRO A 100 11.94 20.18 -15.30
C PRO A 100 13.42 19.99 -14.95
N ILE A 101 13.87 20.48 -13.79
CA ILE A 101 15.25 20.29 -13.31
C ILE A 101 15.60 18.80 -13.12
N LEU A 102 14.61 17.93 -12.91
CA LEU A 102 14.81 16.47 -12.78
C LEU A 102 15.45 15.84 -14.02
N LYS A 103 15.38 16.48 -15.19
CA LYS A 103 16.06 16.03 -16.43
C LYS A 103 17.59 15.95 -16.29
N ASN A 104 18.16 16.68 -15.33
CA ASN A 104 19.60 16.70 -15.06
C ASN A 104 20.05 15.58 -14.11
N TYR A 105 19.13 14.75 -13.63
CA TYR A 105 19.39 13.73 -12.62
C TYR A 105 19.00 12.35 -13.13
N ASN A 106 19.84 11.35 -12.85
CA ASN A 106 19.55 9.95 -13.16
C ASN A 106 18.57 9.37 -12.12
N ILE A 107 17.68 8.49 -12.57
CA ILE A 107 16.83 7.70 -11.66
C ILE A 107 17.73 6.67 -10.96
N GLU A 108 17.74 6.69 -9.63
CA GLU A 108 18.57 5.79 -8.81
C GLU A 108 17.86 4.47 -8.49
N ASN A 109 16.53 4.50 -8.39
CA ASN A 109 15.78 3.32 -8.00
C ASN A 109 14.38 3.28 -8.63
N GLN A 110 13.85 2.06 -8.77
CA GLN A 110 12.48 1.77 -9.16
C GLN A 110 12.00 0.54 -8.40
N TRP A 111 10.79 0.62 -7.85
CA TRP A 111 10.18 -0.52 -7.16
C TRP A 111 8.67 -0.53 -7.39
N SER A 112 8.05 -1.65 -7.00
CA SER A 112 6.60 -1.81 -7.01
C SER A 112 6.08 -2.29 -5.65
N GLY A 113 4.84 -1.91 -5.35
CA GLY A 113 4.07 -2.43 -4.22
C GLY A 113 2.66 -2.81 -4.63
N LEU A 114 2.05 -3.74 -3.90
CA LEU A 114 0.67 -4.17 -4.11
C LEU A 114 -0.24 -3.50 -3.08
N ARG A 115 -1.15 -2.65 -3.56
CA ARG A 115 -2.15 -2.02 -2.71
C ARG A 115 -3.32 -2.99 -2.49
N PRO A 116 -3.81 -3.16 -1.26
CA PRO A 116 -4.96 -4.01 -0.98
C PRO A 116 -6.27 -3.26 -1.27
N GLY A 117 -6.79 -3.36 -2.50
CA GLY A 117 -8.07 -2.74 -2.87
C GLY A 117 -9.26 -3.56 -2.39
N SER A 118 -10.12 -2.99 -1.55
CA SER A 118 -11.43 -3.56 -1.23
C SER A 118 -12.52 -3.07 -2.18
N GLN A 119 -13.70 -3.67 -2.09
CA GLN A 119 -14.91 -3.14 -2.74
C GLN A 119 -15.16 -1.69 -2.31
N ASP A 120 -15.45 -0.83 -3.29
CA ASP A 120 -15.70 0.61 -3.11
C ASP A 120 -14.58 1.40 -2.39
N ASN A 121 -13.38 0.80 -2.24
CA ASN A 121 -12.25 1.32 -1.48
C ASN A 121 -12.55 1.61 0.01
N VAL A 122 -13.51 0.90 0.59
CA VAL A 122 -13.83 0.99 2.02
C VAL A 122 -13.08 -0.13 2.77
N PRO A 123 -12.19 0.17 3.72
CA PRO A 123 -11.49 -0.88 4.48
C PRO A 123 -12.46 -1.61 5.41
N MET A 124 -12.19 -2.89 5.63
CA MET A 124 -12.90 -3.72 6.61
C MET A 124 -12.09 -3.74 7.89
N ILE A 125 -12.66 -3.15 8.95
CA ILE A 125 -12.07 -3.00 10.28
C ILE A 125 -13.13 -3.48 11.29
N GLU A 126 -13.30 -4.80 11.39
CA GLU A 126 -14.46 -5.41 12.04
C GLU A 126 -14.18 -6.82 12.55
N ARG A 127 -15.11 -7.38 13.33
CA ARG A 127 -15.09 -8.80 13.69
C ARG A 127 -15.65 -9.63 12.53
N HIS A 128 -15.04 -10.79 12.28
CA HIS A 128 -15.51 -11.73 11.28
C HIS A 128 -16.94 -12.23 11.62
N HIS A 129 -17.84 -12.32 10.64
CA HIS A 129 -19.26 -12.68 10.86
C HIS A 129 -19.46 -14.07 11.45
N LYS A 130 -18.65 -15.04 11.00
CA LYS A 130 -18.73 -16.45 11.44
C LYS A 130 -17.93 -16.79 12.71
N TYR A 131 -16.87 -16.06 13.02
CA TYR A 131 -15.91 -16.46 14.06
C TYR A 131 -15.76 -15.35 15.11
N ASN A 132 -16.10 -15.66 16.37
CA ASN A 132 -16.13 -14.67 17.45
C ASN A 132 -14.76 -14.14 17.87
N ASN A 133 -13.67 -14.83 17.49
CA ASN A 133 -12.31 -14.48 17.83
C ASN A 133 -11.42 -14.12 16.64
N VAL A 134 -12.01 -13.91 15.45
CA VAL A 134 -11.29 -13.47 14.25
C VAL A 134 -11.71 -12.05 13.90
N TYR A 135 -10.74 -11.19 13.66
CA TYR A 135 -10.93 -9.79 13.29
C TYR A 135 -10.24 -9.48 11.97
N LEU A 136 -10.82 -8.56 11.20
CA LEU A 136 -10.36 -8.15 9.89
C LEU A 136 -9.86 -6.71 9.97
N ASN A 137 -8.65 -6.46 9.48
CA ASN A 137 -8.07 -5.12 9.32
C ASN A 137 -7.42 -5.00 7.94
N VAL A 138 -8.24 -4.97 6.90
CA VAL A 138 -7.83 -5.21 5.49
C VAL A 138 -8.44 -4.19 4.53
N GLY A 139 -7.92 -4.11 3.31
CA GLY A 139 -8.56 -3.33 2.24
C GLY A 139 -8.28 -1.81 2.21
N HIS A 140 -7.24 -1.35 2.91
CA HIS A 140 -6.94 0.09 3.04
C HIS A 140 -6.47 0.80 1.76
N TYR A 141 -6.25 0.05 0.67
CA TYR A 141 -5.82 0.56 -0.63
C TYR A 141 -4.67 1.60 -0.55
N ARG A 142 -4.94 2.86 -0.91
CA ARG A 142 -3.96 3.97 -0.91
C ARG A 142 -3.87 4.72 0.43
N TYR A 143 -4.79 4.46 1.36
CA TYR A 143 -4.94 5.21 2.59
C TYR A 143 -4.39 4.47 3.81
N GLY A 144 -3.72 3.32 3.61
CA GLY A 144 -3.19 2.50 4.70
C GLY A 144 -2.29 3.28 5.67
N LEU A 145 -1.37 4.11 5.17
CA LEU A 145 -0.51 4.90 6.05
C LEU A 145 -1.30 5.93 6.88
N THR A 146 -2.21 6.67 6.23
CA THR A 146 -3.00 7.72 6.89
C THR A 146 -4.02 7.15 7.89
N MET A 147 -4.61 6.00 7.57
CA MET A 147 -5.65 5.36 8.40
C MET A 147 -5.08 4.47 9.52
N ALA A 148 -3.82 4.03 9.42
CA ALA A 148 -3.22 3.06 10.33
C ALA A 148 -3.44 3.37 11.83
N PRO A 149 -3.22 4.61 12.33
CA PRO A 149 -3.41 4.89 13.76
C PRO A 149 -4.86 4.67 14.23
N LYS A 150 -5.85 5.09 13.43
CA LYS A 150 -7.26 4.93 13.79
C LYS A 150 -7.72 3.49 13.61
N ALA A 151 -7.27 2.80 12.56
CA ALA A 151 -7.58 1.40 12.32
C ALA A 151 -7.06 0.50 13.45
N ALA A 152 -5.82 0.73 13.90
CA ALA A 152 -5.25 0.00 15.04
C ALA A 152 -6.06 0.21 16.32
N ARG A 153 -6.50 1.45 16.60
CA ARG A 153 -7.35 1.75 17.75
C ARG A 153 -8.69 1.03 17.67
N ILE A 154 -9.37 1.07 16.53
CA ILE A 154 -10.68 0.41 16.35
C ILE A 154 -10.56 -1.10 16.61
N ILE A 155 -9.54 -1.77 16.08
CA ILE A 155 -9.35 -3.21 16.30
C ILE A 155 -9.02 -3.52 17.75
N SER A 156 -8.18 -2.71 18.39
CA SER A 156 -7.89 -2.84 19.82
C SER A 156 -9.16 -2.71 20.66
N ASP A 157 -10.00 -1.72 20.37
CA ASP A 157 -11.27 -1.49 21.06
C ASP A 157 -12.23 -2.67 20.82
N LEU A 158 -12.32 -3.19 19.60
CA LEU A 158 -13.16 -4.35 19.27
C LEU A 158 -12.76 -5.63 20.02
N ILE A 159 -11.45 -5.86 20.20
CA ILE A 159 -10.94 -7.03 20.93
C ILE A 159 -11.18 -6.88 22.44
N THR A 160 -10.96 -5.68 22.99
CA THR A 160 -10.98 -5.46 24.46
C THR A 160 -12.37 -5.18 25.03
N LEU A 161 -13.30 -4.62 24.24
CA LEU A 161 -14.66 -4.29 24.71
C LEU A 161 -15.67 -5.42 24.50
N ASN A 162 -15.34 -6.42 23.68
CA ASN A 162 -16.18 -7.62 23.45
C ASN A 162 -15.57 -8.90 24.06
N GLY A 163 -14.50 -8.77 24.84
CA GLY A 163 -13.84 -9.85 25.58
C GLY A 163 -14.35 -10.01 27.00
#